data_AF-T0MT82-F1
#
_entry.id   AF-T0MT82-F1
#
_cell.length_a   1.000
_cell.length_b   1.000
_cell.length_c   1.000
_cell.angle_alpha   90.00
_cell.angle_beta   90.00
_cell.angle_gamma   90.00
#
_symmetry.space_group_name_H-M   'P 1'
#
loop_
_entity.id
_entity.type
_entity.pdbx_description
1 polymer ?
#
loop_
_entity_poly.entity_id
_entity_poly.type
_entity_poly.pdbx_seq_one_letter_code
_entity_poly.pdbx_strand_id
1 'polypeptide(L)'
;MPLSKGETFEDLTNRVAPILKDIVSAHPNENVLIVTHTMTLKAMMNSLHNKPTSTIWEPPFIKQTSLTVIDFEDDKFNVILHGDASHHEYSYKEYNE
;
A
#
# COMPACT_ATOMS: atom_id res chain seq x y z
N MET A 1 -15.09 -8.43 18.64
CA MET A 1 -15.72 -7.68 17.51
C MET A 1 -15.61 -6.20 17.80
N PRO A 2 -15.24 -5.35 16.83
CA PRO A 2 -15.16 -3.91 17.03
C PRO A 2 -16.53 -3.35 17.42
N LEU A 3 -16.53 -2.31 18.26
CA LEU A 3 -17.73 -1.65 18.78
C LEU A 3 -18.34 -0.75 17.67
N SER A 4 -19.13 -1.42 16.83
CA SER A 4 -20.29 -1.03 15.99
C SER A 4 -20.29 0.14 14.98
N LYS A 5 -19.18 0.83 14.66
CA LYS A 5 -19.11 1.67 13.42
C LYS A 5 -17.74 1.72 12.70
N GLY A 6 -16.79 0.88 13.10
CA GLY A 6 -15.48 0.79 12.45
C GLY A 6 -15.49 -0.12 11.22
N GLU A 7 -14.48 0.03 10.37
CA GLU A 7 -14.17 -0.87 9.26
C GLU A 7 -13.18 -1.94 9.75
N THR A 8 -13.37 -3.21 9.37
CA THR A 8 -12.36 -4.25 9.61
C THR A 8 -11.25 -4.21 8.54
N PHE A 9 -10.10 -4.86 8.76
CA PHE A 9 -9.08 -4.96 7.71
C PHE A 9 -9.56 -5.72 6.47
N GLU A 10 -10.53 -6.60 6.64
CA GLU A 10 -11.15 -7.34 5.54
C GLU A 10 -12.07 -6.42 4.73
N ASP A 11 -12.92 -5.65 5.40
CA ASP A 11 -13.75 -4.63 4.75
C ASP A 11 -12.88 -3.63 3.96
N LEU A 12 -11.79 -3.15 4.59
CA LEU A 12 -10.82 -2.24 3.95
C LEU A 12 -10.18 -2.89 2.72
N THR A 13 -9.66 -4.11 2.84
CA THR A 13 -9.01 -4.82 1.74
C THR A 13 -9.98 -5.06 0.58
N ASN A 14 -11.20 -5.52 0.89
CA ASN A 14 -12.24 -5.78 -0.10
C ASN A 14 -12.67 -4.51 -0.84
N ARG A 15 -12.63 -3.34 -0.18
CA ARG A 15 -12.94 -2.06 -0.81
C ARG A 15 -11.81 -1.54 -1.70
N VAL A 16 -10.55 -1.71 -1.31
CA VAL A 16 -9.40 -1.09 -2.02
C VAL A 16 -8.87 -1.95 -3.17
N ALA A 17 -9.00 -3.28 -3.08
CA ALA A 17 -8.56 -4.21 -4.12
C ALA A 17 -9.14 -3.90 -5.52
N PRO A 18 -10.48 -3.75 -5.68
CA PRO A 18 -11.05 -3.41 -7.00
C PRO A 18 -10.62 -2.01 -7.47
N ILE A 19 -10.52 -1.02 -6.56
CA ILE A 19 -10.11 0.34 -6.91
C ILE A 19 -8.70 0.35 -7.51
N LEU A 20 -7.75 -0.39 -6.91
CA LEU A 20 -6.39 -0.48 -7.44
C LEU A 20 -6.37 -1.10 -8.85
N LYS A 21 -7.15 -2.17 -9.06
CA LYS A 21 -7.28 -2.81 -10.37
C LYS A 21 -7.88 -1.86 -11.41
N ASP A 22 -8.90 -1.09 -11.02
CA ASP A 22 -9.57 -0.12 -11.89
C ASP A 22 -8.61 1.01 -12.29
N ILE A 23 -7.81 1.53 -11.35
CA ILE A 23 -6.79 2.55 -11.62
C ILE A 23 -5.76 2.02 -12.63
N VAL A 24 -5.20 0.83 -12.40
CA VAL A 24 -4.19 0.24 -13.31
C VAL A 24 -4.78 0.03 -14.71
N SER A 25 -6.03 -0.45 -14.80
CA SER A 25 -6.69 -0.70 -16.08
C SER A 25 -7.09 0.58 -16.83
N ALA A 26 -7.41 1.65 -16.11
CA ALA A 26 -7.84 2.92 -16.69
C ALA A 26 -6.68 3.78 -17.21
N HIS A 27 -5.46 3.56 -16.71
CA HIS A 27 -4.27 4.37 -16.98
C HIS A 27 -3.11 3.55 -17.56
N PRO A 28 -3.30 2.85 -18.71
CA PRO A 28 -2.24 2.06 -19.31
C PRO A 28 -1.11 2.96 -19.84
N ASN A 29 0.14 2.62 -19.51
CA ASN A 29 1.35 3.37 -19.89
C ASN A 29 1.41 4.81 -19.34
N GLU A 30 0.73 5.08 -18.23
CA GLU A 30 0.77 6.36 -17.53
C GLU A 30 1.37 6.20 -16.13
N ASN A 31 1.90 7.30 -15.58
CA ASN A 31 2.31 7.36 -14.19
C ASN A 31 1.18 7.96 -13.35
N VAL A 32 0.67 7.18 -12.39
CA VAL A 32 -0.40 7.61 -11.47
C VAL A 32 0.16 7.75 -10.06
N LEU A 33 -0.05 8.90 -9.43
CA LEU A 33 0.26 9.12 -8.03
C LEU A 33 -0.99 8.88 -7.17
N ILE A 34 -0.92 7.91 -6.27
CA ILE A 34 -1.96 7.65 -5.27
C ILE A 34 -1.48 8.21 -3.92
N VAL A 35 -2.19 9.20 -3.39
CA VAL A 35 -1.97 9.71 -2.03
C VAL A 35 -2.99 9.07 -1.09
N THR A 36 -2.51 8.36 -0.07
CA THR A 36 -3.38 7.59 0.83
C THR A 36 -2.79 7.45 2.24
N HIS A 37 -3.44 6.64 3.08
CA HIS A 37 -3.03 6.35 4.45
C HIS A 37 -2.34 4.98 4.57
N THR A 38 -1.59 4.77 5.64
CA THR A 38 -0.80 3.55 5.88
C THR A 38 -1.60 2.26 5.72
N MET A 39 -2.77 2.13 6.36
CA MET A 39 -3.54 0.89 6.31
C MET A 39 -4.12 0.62 4.92
N THR A 40 -4.47 1.67 4.19
CA THR A 40 -4.93 1.56 2.80
C THR A 40 -3.81 1.08 1.89
N LEU A 41 -2.61 1.67 2.01
CA LEU A 41 -1.44 1.20 1.25
C LEU A 41 -1.10 -0.26 1.58
N LYS A 42 -1.09 -0.64 2.86
CA LYS A 42 -0.82 -2.03 3.26
C LYS A 42 -1.89 -3.00 2.76
N ALA A 43 -3.17 -2.61 2.78
CA ALA A 43 -4.25 -3.41 2.19
C ALA A 43 -4.09 -3.57 0.67
N MET A 44 -3.71 -2.51 -0.04
CA MET A 44 -3.37 -2.58 -1.48
C MET A 44 -2.22 -3.56 -1.74
N MET A 45 -1.11 -3.46 -0.99
CA MET A 45 0.04 -4.35 -1.15
C MET A 45 -0.32 -5.81 -0.83
N ASN A 46 -1.06 -6.06 0.24
CA ASN A 46 -1.53 -7.41 0.56
C ASN A 46 -2.44 -7.97 -0.53
N SER A 47 -3.34 -7.16 -1.08
CA SER A 47 -4.19 -7.56 -2.20
C SER A 47 -3.36 -7.95 -3.42
N LEU A 48 -2.35 -7.15 -3.79
CA LEU A 48 -1.46 -7.46 -4.93
C LEU A 48 -0.70 -8.77 -4.72
N HIS A 49 -0.19 -9.00 -3.51
CA HIS A 49 0.56 -10.21 -3.18
C HIS A 49 -0.32 -11.42 -2.79
N ASN A 50 -1.65 -11.31 -2.86
CA ASN A 50 -2.60 -12.33 -2.38
C ASN A 50 -2.32 -12.77 -0.93
N LYS A 51 -1.92 -11.84 -0.07
CA LYS A 51 -1.64 -12.10 1.34
C LYS A 51 -2.92 -11.99 2.20
N PRO A 52 -3.08 -12.82 3.23
CA PRO A 52 -4.21 -12.74 4.14
C PRO A 52 -4.16 -11.45 4.99
N THR A 53 -5.32 -10.92 5.36
CA THR A 53 -5.45 -9.68 6.16
C THR A 53 -4.75 -9.74 7.51
N SER A 54 -4.55 -10.95 8.07
CA SER A 54 -3.77 -11.17 9.29
C SER A 54 -2.30 -10.69 9.18
N THR A 55 -1.76 -10.60 7.96
CA THR A 55 -0.38 -10.15 7.69
C THR A 55 -0.26 -8.65 7.46
N ILE A 56 -1.35 -7.88 7.52
CA ILE A 56 -1.36 -6.44 7.21
C ILE A 56 -0.41 -5.64 8.13
N TRP A 57 0.01 -6.19 9.25
CA TRP A 57 0.94 -5.54 10.17
C TRP A 57 2.42 -5.77 9.82
N GLU A 58 2.72 -6.72 8.94
CA GLU A 58 4.10 -7.09 8.58
C GLU A 58 4.90 -5.89 8.06
N PRO A 59 6.24 -5.90 8.24
CA PRO A 59 7.13 -4.94 7.60
C PRO A 59 6.92 -4.86 6.08
N PRO A 60 7.25 -3.71 5.46
CA PRO A 60 7.90 -2.55 6.06
C PRO A 60 6.94 -1.64 6.86
N PHE A 61 7.53 -0.78 7.68
CA PHE A 61 6.80 0.31 8.34
C PHE A 61 6.64 1.48 7.35
N ILE A 62 5.40 1.93 7.15
CA ILE A 62 5.09 3.01 6.22
C ILE A 62 5.20 4.33 6.97
N LYS A 63 6.30 5.05 6.77
CA LYS A 63 6.51 6.41 7.29
C LYS A 63 5.62 7.42 6.56
N GLN A 64 5.41 8.59 7.17
CA GLN A 64 4.64 9.66 6.54
C GLN A 64 5.28 10.05 5.21
N THR A 65 4.46 10.33 4.19
CA THR A 65 4.91 10.72 2.84
C THR A 65 5.98 9.82 2.22
N SER A 66 6.14 8.58 2.69
CA SER A 66 7.06 7.63 2.06
C SER A 66 6.53 7.19 0.69
N LEU A 67 7.45 6.78 -0.19
CA LEU A 67 7.17 6.37 -1.55
C LEU A 67 7.13 4.85 -1.66
N THR A 68 6.02 4.36 -2.19
CA THR A 68 5.93 3.00 -2.74
C THR A 68 5.73 3.15 -4.24
N VAL A 69 6.61 2.52 -5.02
CA VAL A 69 6.60 2.58 -6.48
C VAL A 69 6.41 1.16 -7.00
N ILE A 70 5.38 0.97 -7.82
CA ILE A 70 5.00 -0.32 -8.38
C ILE A 70 4.87 -0.14 -9.88
N ASP A 71 5.63 -0.93 -10.63
CA ASP A 71 5.48 -1.04 -12.07
C ASP A 71 4.52 -2.19 -12.39
N PHE A 72 3.58 -1.94 -13.28
CA PHE A 72 2.66 -2.94 -13.80
C PHE A 72 3.02 -3.23 -15.26
N GLU A 73 3.32 -4.49 -15.56
CA GLU A 73 3.62 -4.97 -16.91
C GLU A 73 2.78 -6.22 -17.19
N ASP A 74 1.91 -6.13 -18.20
CA ASP A 74 0.93 -7.18 -18.51
C ASP A 74 0.09 -7.58 -17.27
N ASP A 75 0.07 -8.87 -16.93
CA ASP A 75 -0.61 -9.42 -15.75
C ASP A 75 0.32 -9.51 -14.51
N LYS A 76 1.47 -8.83 -14.53
CA LYS A 76 2.47 -8.85 -13.46
C LYS A 76 2.69 -7.46 -12.89
N PHE A 77 3.24 -7.45 -11.68
CA PHE A 77 3.71 -6.21 -11.05
C PHE A 77 5.09 -6.43 -10.44
N ASN A 78 5.84 -5.34 -10.35
CA ASN A 78 7.15 -5.29 -9.72
C ASN A 78 7.19 -4.13 -8.71
N VAL A 79 7.62 -4.40 -7.49
CA VAL A 79 7.75 -3.39 -6.45
C VAL A 79 9.17 -2.82 -6.50
N ILE A 80 9.32 -1.58 -7.00
CA ILE A 80 10.62 -0.93 -7.12
C ILE A 80 11.05 -0.32 -5.78
N LEU A 81 10.11 0.37 -5.12
CA LEU A 81 10.29 0.98 -3.80
C LEU A 81 9.12 0.60 -2.93
N HIS A 82 9.36 0.35 -1.64
CA HIS A 82 8.30 0.07 -0.68
C HIS A 82 8.54 0.84 0.61
N GLY A 83 7.75 1.91 0.81
CA GLY A 83 7.88 2.77 1.98
C GLY A 83 9.20 3.54 2.05
N ASP A 84 9.80 3.87 0.89
CA ASP A 84 11.03 4.65 0.83
C ASP A 84 10.82 6.06 1.37
N ALA A 85 11.61 6.43 2.37
CA ALA A 85 11.60 7.77 2.97
C ALA A 85 12.95 8.46 2.81
N SER A 86 13.76 8.06 1.82
CA SER A 86 15.13 8.58 1.62
C SER A 86 15.17 10.10 1.43
N HIS A 87 14.08 10.68 0.90
CA HIS A 87 13.90 12.11 0.73
C HIS A 87 13.64 12.89 2.04
N HIS A 88 13.39 12.21 3.16
CA HIS A 88 13.31 12.86 4.46
C HIS A 88 14.72 13.09 5.00
N GLU A 89 15.07 14.33 5.31
CA GLU A 89 16.33 14.65 6.01
C GLU A 89 16.45 13.94 7.39
N TYR A 90 15.31 13.61 8.01
CA TYR A 90 15.24 12.92 9.31
C TYR A 90 15.13 11.38 9.20
N SER A 91 15.16 10.81 7.99
CA SER A 91 15.01 9.36 7.77
C SER A 91 16.03 8.48 8.49
N TYR A 92 17.17 9.06 8.90
CA TYR A 92 18.25 8.35 9.58
C TYR A 92 18.11 8.21 11.10
N LYS A 93 17.24 8.98 11.78
CA LYS A 93 17.29 9.07 13.26
C LYS A 93 16.09 8.53 14.04
N GLU A 94 15.04 8.07 13.37
CA GLU A 94 13.87 7.55 14.10
C GLU A 94 13.49 6.12 13.66
N TYR A 95 13.79 5.22 14.60
CA TYR A 95 13.30 3.86 14.84
C TYR A 95 13.88 2.71 13.99
N ASN A 96 15.14 2.38 14.29
CA ASN A 96 15.63 0.98 14.41
C ASN A 96 15.68 0.54 15.90
N GLU A 97 14.93 1.22 16.78
CA GLU A 97 14.64 0.81 18.16
C GLU A 97 13.16 0.43 18.27
#